data_AF-A0A3N2RL85-F1
#
_entry.id   AF-A0A3N2RL85-F1
#
_cell.length_a   1.000
_cell.length_b   1.000
_cell.length_c   1.000
_cell.angle_alpha   90.00
_cell.angle_beta   90.00
_cell.angle_gamma   90.00
#
_symmetry.space_group_name_H-M   'P 1'
#
loop_
_entity.id
_entity.type
_entity.pdbx_description
1 polymer ?
#
loop_
_entity_poly.entity_id
_entity_poly.type
_entity_poly.pdbx_seq_one_letter_code
_entity_poly.pdbx_strand_id
1 'polypeptide(L)'
;GVTDIAADSRGENIDARQLSVLEKATGENYQNKVNGTTDPLKNAAVLLEDEYKHFSDFIEASLLSQTLYRDDFATISLTMKSDYSGLTLNFDDFASHLESIKLTDVNEYLHLRKTFYALFEYSPSYSDVREQLGIPSEQSFFGDDGNNTFSGSKMNDYIWGNKGDDTLKGGYGSDTYLFNMGDGKDYISEGSSNAGDIDTLRFGEGINPEDVILQRKITTGLKAADSLIITFRDSTD
;
A
#
# COMPACT_ATOMS: atom_id res chain seq x y z
N GLY A 1 -19.15 12.34 -1.41
CA GLY A 1 -20.12 13.42 -1.13
C GLY A 1 -19.75 14.21 0.11
N VAL A 2 -18.56 14.83 0.12
CA VAL A 2 -18.03 15.64 1.23
C VAL A 2 -17.40 16.94 0.73
N THR A 3 -17.74 17.37 -0.49
CA THR A 3 -17.17 18.55 -1.15
C THR A 3 -17.53 19.87 -0.46
N ASP A 4 -18.61 19.88 0.32
CA ASP A 4 -19.09 21.08 1.05
C ASP A 4 -18.50 21.20 2.47
N ILE A 5 -17.59 20.30 2.84
CA ILE A 5 -16.95 20.26 4.17
C ILE A 5 -15.56 20.87 4.06
N ALA A 6 -15.30 21.92 4.82
CA ALA A 6 -13.97 22.50 4.93
C ALA A 6 -13.04 21.54 5.71
N ALA A 7 -11.82 21.32 5.22
CA ALA A 7 -10.90 20.32 5.77
C ALA A 7 -10.56 20.57 7.26
N ASP A 8 -10.58 21.83 7.70
CA ASP A 8 -10.26 22.27 9.06
C ASP A 8 -11.47 22.38 9.99
N SER A 9 -12.67 21.97 9.55
CA SER A 9 -13.92 22.18 10.31
C SER A 9 -14.09 21.26 11.51
N ARG A 10 -13.12 20.39 11.82
CA ARG A 10 -13.16 19.40 12.92
C ARG A 10 -11.88 19.40 13.75
N GLY A 11 -11.30 20.60 13.92
CA GLY A 11 -10.03 20.81 14.59
C GLY A 11 -8.84 20.67 13.64
N GLU A 12 -7.64 20.82 14.19
CA GLU A 12 -6.38 20.87 13.41
C GLU A 12 -5.74 19.49 13.17
N ASN A 13 -6.27 18.44 13.81
CA ASN A 13 -5.59 17.13 13.86
C ASN A 13 -5.99 16.17 12.75
N ILE A 14 -7.08 16.43 12.01
CA ILE A 14 -7.60 15.53 10.98
C ILE A 14 -8.29 16.33 9.88
N ASP A 15 -8.25 15.82 8.66
CA ASP A 15 -9.11 16.31 7.59
C ASP A 15 -10.59 15.96 7.88
N ALA A 16 -11.39 16.98 8.16
CA ALA A 16 -12.82 16.83 8.45
C ALA A 16 -13.61 16.10 7.36
N ARG A 17 -13.13 16.11 6.11
CA ARG A 17 -13.76 15.40 5.00
C ARG A 17 -13.62 13.89 5.16
N GLN A 18 -12.47 13.40 5.63
CA GLN A 18 -12.21 11.98 5.90
C GLN A 18 -13.09 11.50 7.05
N LEU A 19 -13.12 12.25 8.16
CA LEU A 19 -13.98 11.95 9.29
C LEU A 19 -15.46 11.89 8.88
N SER A 20 -15.90 12.83 8.04
CA SER A 20 -17.29 12.84 7.58
C SER A 20 -17.65 11.62 6.70
N VAL A 21 -16.69 11.06 5.96
CA VAL A 21 -16.93 9.80 5.23
C VAL A 21 -17.22 8.67 6.22
N LEU A 22 -16.41 8.54 7.27
CA LEU A 22 -16.62 7.52 8.31
C LEU A 22 -17.96 7.71 9.02
N GLU A 23 -18.28 8.93 9.45
CA GLU A 23 -19.55 9.22 10.14
C GLU A 23 -20.78 8.92 9.27
N LYS A 24 -20.69 9.17 7.97
CA LYS A 24 -21.77 8.83 7.02
C LYS A 24 -21.86 7.33 6.77
N ALA A 25 -20.72 6.64 6.70
CA ALA A 25 -20.68 5.19 6.49
C ALA A 25 -21.25 4.41 7.69
N THR A 26 -20.94 4.85 8.90
CA THR A 26 -21.42 4.21 10.15
C THR A 26 -22.82 4.67 10.55
N GLY A 27 -23.22 5.88 10.14
CA GLY A 27 -24.43 6.54 10.64
C GLY A 27 -24.25 7.14 12.04
N GLU A 28 -23.03 7.19 12.57
CA GLU A 28 -22.71 7.72 13.89
C GLU A 28 -21.75 8.91 13.80
N ASN A 29 -22.07 10.00 14.50
CA ASN A 29 -21.15 11.15 14.59
C ASN A 29 -20.08 10.89 15.65
N TYR A 30 -18.84 11.27 15.35
CA TYR A 30 -17.75 11.22 16.31
C TYR A 30 -18.01 12.17 17.48
N GLN A 31 -17.79 11.67 18.69
CA GLN A 31 -17.81 12.45 19.92
C GLN A 31 -16.57 12.17 20.75
N ASN A 32 -15.88 13.23 21.12
CA ASN A 32 -14.72 13.18 21.97
C ASN A 32 -15.14 13.00 23.43
N LYS A 33 -14.80 11.85 24.03
CA LYS A 33 -15.16 11.54 25.41
C LYS A 33 -14.35 12.30 26.47
N VAL A 34 -13.25 12.95 26.09
CA VAL A 34 -12.37 13.68 27.03
C VAL A 34 -12.89 15.09 27.29
N ASN A 35 -13.29 15.80 26.23
CA ASN A 35 -13.71 17.21 26.32
C ASN A 35 -15.16 17.44 25.86
N GLY A 36 -15.88 16.41 25.41
CA GLY A 36 -17.27 16.49 24.95
C GLY A 36 -17.47 17.16 23.59
N THR A 37 -16.40 17.53 22.88
CA THR A 37 -16.51 18.17 21.56
C THR A 37 -16.66 17.13 20.46
N THR A 38 -16.87 17.61 19.24
CA THR A 38 -16.85 16.80 18.02
C THR A 38 -15.46 16.72 17.39
N ASP A 39 -14.44 17.31 18.01
CA ASP A 39 -13.12 17.47 17.40
C ASP A 39 -12.18 16.39 17.94
N PRO A 40 -11.60 15.53 17.07
CA PRO A 40 -10.64 14.54 17.50
C PRO A 40 -9.36 15.19 18.06
N LEU A 41 -8.91 14.69 19.21
CA LEU A 41 -7.54 14.93 19.64
C LEU A 41 -6.57 14.11 18.80
N LYS A 42 -5.31 14.53 18.74
CA LYS A 42 -4.24 13.90 17.96
C LYS A 42 -4.26 12.35 17.96
N ASN A 43 -4.35 11.71 19.12
CA ASN A 43 -4.34 10.25 19.19
C ASN A 43 -5.58 9.60 18.56
N ALA A 44 -6.75 10.24 18.66
CA ALA A 44 -7.97 9.75 18.02
C ALA A 44 -7.97 10.04 16.52
N ALA A 45 -7.41 11.19 16.11
CA ALA A 45 -7.26 11.55 14.70
C ALA A 45 -6.45 10.48 13.95
N VAL A 46 -5.29 10.06 14.48
CA VAL A 46 -4.47 9.00 13.85
C VAL A 46 -5.28 7.73 13.60
N LEU A 47 -6.03 7.25 14.59
CA LEU A 47 -6.86 6.03 14.44
C LEU A 47 -7.99 6.20 13.41
N LEU A 48 -8.55 7.41 13.30
CA LEU A 48 -9.61 7.72 12.35
C LEU A 48 -9.05 7.88 10.92
N GLU A 49 -7.85 8.42 10.77
CA GLU A 49 -7.14 8.49 9.48
C GLU A 49 -6.79 7.09 8.99
N ASP A 50 -6.27 6.24 9.88
CA ASP A 50 -5.99 4.83 9.59
C ASP A 50 -7.27 4.09 9.14
N GLU A 51 -8.36 4.22 9.88
CA GLU A 51 -9.65 3.60 9.52
C GLU A 51 -10.21 4.15 8.21
N TYR A 52 -10.09 5.46 7.96
CA TYR A 52 -10.49 6.05 6.69
C TYR A 52 -9.71 5.44 5.52
N LYS A 53 -8.41 5.22 5.69
CA LYS A 53 -7.56 4.58 4.68
C LYS A 53 -8.01 3.14 4.41
N HIS A 54 -8.19 2.34 5.45
CA HIS A 54 -8.69 0.96 5.33
C HIS A 54 -10.05 0.91 4.60
N PHE A 55 -10.97 1.80 4.98
CA PHE A 55 -12.28 1.87 4.35
C PHE A 55 -12.17 2.27 2.87
N SER A 56 -11.35 3.27 2.55
CA SER A 56 -11.12 3.72 1.17
C SER A 56 -10.52 2.60 0.31
N ASP A 57 -9.48 1.93 0.81
CA ASP A 57 -8.80 0.83 0.13
C ASP A 57 -9.76 -0.35 -0.10
N PHE A 58 -10.62 -0.69 0.87
CA PHE A 58 -11.65 -1.72 0.73
C PHE A 58 -12.68 -1.38 -0.36
N ILE A 59 -13.14 -0.12 -0.44
CA ILE A 59 -14.10 0.32 -1.46
C ILE A 59 -13.46 0.27 -2.85
N GLU A 60 -12.22 0.74 -2.98
CA GLU A 60 -11.47 0.65 -4.23
C GLU A 60 -11.29 -0.83 -4.65
N ALA A 61 -10.84 -1.68 -3.73
CA ALA A 61 -10.63 -3.10 -4.00
C ALA A 61 -11.93 -3.83 -4.38
N SER A 62 -13.05 -3.46 -3.76
CA SER A 62 -14.38 -3.97 -4.12
C SER A 62 -14.75 -3.62 -5.56
N LEU A 63 -14.40 -2.42 -6.05
CA LEU A 63 -14.63 -2.02 -7.43
C LEU A 63 -13.67 -2.71 -8.40
N LEU A 64 -12.38 -2.73 -8.08
CA LEU A 64 -11.34 -3.34 -8.92
C LEU A 64 -11.56 -4.84 -9.11
N SER A 65 -11.89 -5.57 -8.05
CA SER A 65 -12.20 -7.02 -8.10
C SER A 65 -13.44 -7.35 -8.94
N GLN A 66 -14.30 -6.36 -9.23
CA GLN A 66 -15.48 -6.54 -10.09
C GLN A 66 -15.28 -5.98 -11.51
N THR A 67 -14.18 -5.27 -11.75
CA THR A 67 -13.92 -4.56 -13.01
C THR A 67 -12.60 -5.00 -13.62
N LEU A 68 -11.50 -4.31 -13.30
CA LEU A 68 -10.18 -4.54 -13.85
C LEU A 68 -9.69 -5.96 -13.59
N TYR A 69 -9.85 -6.44 -12.35
CA TYR A 69 -9.39 -7.76 -11.89
C TYR A 69 -10.51 -8.80 -11.80
N ARG A 70 -11.61 -8.58 -12.53
CA ARG A 70 -12.79 -9.46 -12.45
C ARG A 70 -12.44 -10.92 -12.74
N ASP A 71 -11.65 -11.15 -13.76
CA ASP A 71 -11.35 -12.50 -14.24
C ASP A 71 -10.38 -13.22 -13.28
N ASP A 72 -9.47 -12.47 -12.63
CA ASP A 72 -8.60 -12.99 -11.58
C ASP A 72 -9.41 -13.41 -10.35
N PHE A 73 -10.26 -12.52 -9.83
CA PHE A 73 -11.09 -12.82 -8.66
C PHE A 73 -12.17 -13.88 -8.93
N ALA A 74 -12.56 -14.08 -10.19
CA ALA A 74 -13.48 -15.16 -10.59
C ALA A 74 -12.88 -16.57 -10.40
N THR A 75 -11.55 -16.69 -10.24
CA THR A 75 -10.89 -17.96 -9.91
C THR A 75 -11.09 -18.38 -8.45
N ILE A 76 -11.48 -17.44 -7.58
CA ILE A 76 -11.85 -17.75 -6.19
C ILE A 76 -13.20 -18.44 -6.20
N SER A 77 -13.22 -19.74 -5.89
CA SER A 77 -14.41 -20.58 -6.04
C SER A 77 -15.02 -20.97 -4.69
N LEU A 78 -16.32 -21.22 -4.66
CA LEU A 78 -16.99 -21.81 -3.49
C LEU A 78 -16.86 -23.33 -3.54
N THR A 79 -16.40 -23.93 -2.44
CA THR A 79 -16.30 -25.38 -2.27
C THR A 79 -17.04 -25.84 -1.01
N MET A 80 -17.55 -27.08 -1.02
CA MET A 80 -18.16 -27.70 0.15
C MET A 80 -17.06 -28.29 1.03
N LYS A 81 -17.12 -28.05 2.34
CA LYS A 81 -16.22 -28.71 3.29
C LYS A 81 -16.36 -30.23 3.19
N SER A 82 -15.26 -30.94 3.38
CA SER A 82 -15.20 -32.41 3.25
C SER A 82 -16.12 -33.14 4.24
N ASP A 83 -16.50 -32.49 5.34
CA ASP A 83 -17.43 -32.99 6.34
C ASP A 83 -18.90 -32.57 6.09
N TYR A 84 -19.19 -31.90 4.97
CA TYR A 84 -20.50 -31.35 4.60
C TYR A 84 -21.06 -30.32 5.59
N SER A 85 -20.24 -29.77 6.48
CA SER A 85 -20.69 -28.80 7.49
C SER A 85 -21.01 -27.41 6.92
N GLY A 86 -20.65 -27.14 5.67
CA GLY A 86 -20.96 -25.89 4.99
C GLY A 86 -20.05 -25.59 3.80
N LEU A 87 -20.20 -24.39 3.23
CA LEU A 87 -19.38 -23.87 2.15
C LEU A 87 -18.14 -23.14 2.70
N THR A 88 -17.07 -23.11 1.91
CA THR A 88 -15.87 -22.30 2.11
C THR A 88 -15.40 -21.74 0.77
N LEU A 89 -14.57 -20.71 0.81
CA LEU A 89 -13.85 -20.24 -0.39
C LEU A 89 -12.61 -21.11 -0.61
N ASN A 90 -12.31 -21.37 -1.88
CA ASN A 90 -11.08 -21.97 -2.37
C ASN A 90 -10.29 -20.91 -3.15
N PHE A 91 -9.02 -20.77 -2.81
CA PHE A 91 -8.10 -19.79 -3.36
C PHE A 91 -6.96 -20.42 -4.17
N ASP A 92 -6.94 -21.75 -4.35
CA ASP A 92 -5.80 -22.47 -4.96
C ASP A 92 -5.45 -21.96 -6.37
N ASP A 93 -6.46 -21.74 -7.21
CA ASP A 93 -6.27 -21.24 -8.58
C ASP A 93 -5.81 -19.77 -8.57
N PHE A 94 -6.40 -18.94 -7.70
CA PHE A 94 -5.98 -17.55 -7.49
C PHE A 94 -4.53 -17.46 -6.99
N ALA A 95 -4.15 -18.31 -6.03
CA ALA A 95 -2.80 -18.42 -5.50
C ALA A 95 -1.79 -18.77 -6.59
N SER A 96 -2.13 -19.78 -7.40
CA SER A 96 -1.29 -20.26 -8.49
C SER A 96 -1.12 -19.17 -9.56
N HIS A 97 -2.19 -18.41 -9.82
CA HIS A 97 -2.13 -17.26 -10.71
C HIS A 97 -1.23 -16.15 -10.16
N LEU A 98 -1.39 -15.76 -8.88
CA LEU A 98 -0.54 -14.77 -8.21
C LEU A 98 0.96 -15.13 -8.30
N GLU A 99 1.33 -16.38 -8.03
CA GLU A 99 2.73 -16.82 -8.13
C GLU A 99 3.26 -16.80 -9.57
N SER A 100 2.40 -17.09 -10.55
CA SER A 100 2.76 -16.97 -11.97
C SER A 100 3.07 -15.52 -12.34
N ILE A 101 2.18 -14.58 -12.00
CA ILE A 101 2.34 -13.17 -12.36
C ILE A 101 3.48 -12.52 -11.58
N LYS A 102 3.76 -12.94 -10.34
CA LYS A 102 4.94 -12.47 -9.58
C LYS A 102 6.25 -12.57 -10.38
N LEU A 103 6.36 -13.61 -11.21
CA LEU A 103 7.54 -13.86 -12.05
C LEU A 103 7.51 -13.10 -13.38
N THR A 104 6.33 -12.83 -13.93
CA THR A 104 6.17 -12.26 -15.28
C THR A 104 5.83 -10.77 -15.28
N ASP A 105 5.03 -10.32 -14.32
CA ASP A 105 4.56 -8.95 -14.13
C ASP A 105 4.40 -8.63 -12.63
N VAL A 106 5.45 -8.06 -12.04
CA VAL A 106 5.42 -7.73 -10.61
C VAL A 106 4.42 -6.61 -10.29
N ASN A 107 4.10 -5.75 -11.26
CA ASN A 107 3.21 -4.61 -11.01
C ASN A 107 1.79 -5.15 -10.85
N GLU A 108 1.36 -5.96 -11.81
CA GLU A 108 0.07 -6.64 -11.74
C GLU A 108 -0.01 -7.53 -10.49
N TYR A 109 1.06 -8.25 -10.15
CA TYR A 109 1.15 -9.00 -8.90
C TYR A 109 0.89 -8.12 -7.66
N LEU A 110 1.57 -6.97 -7.56
CA LEU A 110 1.44 -6.07 -6.41
C LEU A 110 0.04 -5.45 -6.34
N HIS A 111 -0.54 -5.07 -7.48
CA HIS A 111 -1.91 -4.54 -7.53
C HIS A 111 -2.96 -5.59 -7.15
N LEU A 112 -2.90 -6.79 -7.72
CA LEU A 112 -3.83 -7.88 -7.38
C LEU A 112 -3.70 -8.28 -5.91
N ARG A 113 -2.48 -8.32 -5.40
CA ARG A 113 -2.19 -8.59 -3.99
C ARG A 113 -2.75 -7.50 -3.07
N LYS A 114 -2.53 -6.22 -3.37
CA LYS A 114 -3.11 -5.08 -2.61
C LYS A 114 -4.64 -5.14 -2.64
N THR A 115 -5.22 -5.39 -3.82
CA THR A 115 -6.67 -5.51 -4.02
C THR A 115 -7.22 -6.65 -3.16
N PHE A 116 -6.60 -7.83 -3.18
CA PHE A 116 -7.04 -8.95 -2.37
C PHE A 116 -6.95 -8.64 -0.87
N TYR A 117 -5.84 -8.06 -0.43
CA TYR A 117 -5.64 -7.72 0.97
C TYR A 117 -6.75 -6.79 1.48
N ALA A 118 -6.97 -5.67 0.79
CA ALA A 118 -7.96 -4.68 1.17
C ALA A 118 -9.39 -5.25 1.10
N LEU A 119 -9.72 -6.08 0.09
CA LEU A 119 -11.04 -6.69 -0.03
C LEU A 119 -11.38 -7.62 1.15
N PHE A 120 -10.39 -8.34 1.68
CA PHE A 120 -10.57 -9.29 2.78
C PHE A 120 -10.15 -8.74 4.16
N GLU A 121 -9.76 -7.47 4.24
CA GLU A 121 -9.27 -6.83 5.46
C GLU A 121 -10.29 -6.88 6.61
N TYR A 122 -11.56 -6.55 6.31
CA TYR A 122 -12.65 -6.60 7.27
C TYR A 122 -13.19 -8.02 7.54
N SER A 123 -12.52 -9.08 7.03
CA SER A 123 -12.92 -10.47 7.23
C SER A 123 -11.85 -11.28 7.98
N PRO A 124 -11.79 -11.19 9.33
CA PRO A 124 -10.74 -11.81 10.13
C PRO A 124 -10.60 -13.33 9.95
N SER A 125 -11.67 -14.03 9.56
CA SER A 125 -11.64 -15.47 9.27
C SER A 125 -10.75 -15.86 8.09
N TYR A 126 -10.33 -14.90 7.28
CA TYR A 126 -9.42 -15.10 6.14
C TYR A 126 -8.01 -14.52 6.40
N SER A 127 -7.64 -14.25 7.67
CA SER A 127 -6.26 -13.90 8.02
C SER A 127 -5.24 -14.90 7.46
N ASP A 128 -5.50 -16.19 7.67
CA ASP A 128 -4.55 -17.26 7.32
C ASP A 128 -4.44 -17.42 5.79
N VAL A 129 -5.52 -17.14 5.06
CA VAL A 129 -5.53 -17.15 3.59
C VAL A 129 -4.68 -16.01 3.06
N ARG A 130 -4.82 -14.80 3.62
CA ARG A 130 -3.92 -13.68 3.29
C ARG A 130 -2.48 -14.13 3.52
N GLU A 131 -2.19 -14.69 4.69
CA GLU A 131 -0.83 -15.14 5.01
C GLU A 131 -0.29 -16.21 4.02
N GLN A 132 -1.12 -17.18 3.63
CA GLN A 132 -0.76 -18.27 2.71
C GLN A 132 -0.54 -17.85 1.26
N LEU A 133 -1.26 -16.83 0.78
CA LEU A 133 -1.23 -16.39 -0.63
C LEU A 133 0.04 -15.61 -1.03
N GLY A 134 1.12 -15.73 -0.27
CA GLY A 134 2.24 -14.80 -0.46
C GLY A 134 1.81 -13.35 -0.14
N ILE A 135 0.74 -13.18 0.66
CA ILE A 135 0.42 -11.96 1.41
C ILE A 135 0.72 -12.20 2.90
N PRO A 136 1.92 -12.72 3.23
CA PRO A 136 2.29 -12.97 4.61
C PRO A 136 2.29 -11.66 5.39
N SER A 137 2.41 -11.80 6.70
CA SER A 137 3.01 -10.78 7.55
C SER A 137 4.42 -10.32 7.11
N GLU A 138 4.96 -10.70 5.94
CA GLU A 138 6.05 -9.96 5.27
C GLU A 138 5.43 -8.67 4.77
N GLN A 139 5.64 -7.63 5.55
CA GLN A 139 4.99 -6.35 5.37
C GLN A 139 5.38 -5.80 4.01
N SER A 140 4.40 -5.73 3.12
CA SER A 140 4.53 -4.92 1.92
C SER A 140 3.94 -3.58 2.20
N PHE A 141 4.79 -2.57 2.03
CA PHE A 141 4.50 -1.21 2.41
C PHE A 141 3.94 -0.52 1.18
N PHE A 142 2.63 -0.37 1.16
CA PHE A 142 1.90 0.32 0.10
C PHE A 142 1.45 1.68 0.59
N GLY A 143 1.97 2.72 -0.05
CA GLY A 143 1.57 4.09 0.16
C GLY A 143 0.15 4.39 -0.32
N ASP A 144 -0.34 5.54 0.13
CA ASP A 144 -1.49 6.19 -0.49
C ASP A 144 -1.01 7.14 -1.60
N ASP A 145 -1.82 8.13 -1.99
CA ASP A 145 -1.41 9.12 -3.01
C ASP A 145 -0.71 10.35 -2.38
N GLY A 146 -0.34 10.27 -1.09
CA GLY A 146 0.33 11.32 -0.35
C GLY A 146 1.75 10.93 0.08
N ASN A 147 2.50 11.89 0.60
CA ASN A 147 3.88 11.65 1.03
C ASN A 147 3.93 10.71 2.24
N ASN A 148 4.43 9.51 2.03
CA ASN A 148 4.55 8.46 3.00
C ASN A 148 5.98 8.31 3.52
N THR A 149 6.11 7.74 4.71
CA THR A 149 7.39 7.34 5.27
C THR A 149 7.29 5.92 5.76
N PHE A 150 7.98 5.02 5.07
CA PHE A 150 8.03 3.61 5.42
C PHE A 150 9.37 3.25 6.04
N SER A 151 9.30 2.31 6.97
CA SER A 151 10.45 1.64 7.54
C SER A 151 10.15 0.16 7.52
N GLY A 152 10.82 -0.51 6.60
CA GLY A 152 10.76 -1.93 6.39
C GLY A 152 11.36 -2.70 7.54
N SER A 153 11.33 -4.00 7.37
CA SER A 153 11.42 -4.99 8.42
C SER A 153 12.83 -5.58 8.47
N LYS A 154 12.93 -6.83 8.91
CA LYS A 154 14.17 -7.62 8.85
C LYS A 154 14.08 -8.74 7.82
N MET A 155 13.04 -8.71 7.01
CA MET A 155 12.63 -9.72 6.04
C MET A 155 12.64 -9.06 4.65
N ASN A 156 12.51 -9.86 3.60
CA ASN A 156 12.42 -9.35 2.24
C ASN A 156 11.07 -8.63 2.05
N ASP A 157 11.10 -7.32 1.86
CA ASP A 157 9.90 -6.49 1.74
C ASP A 157 9.63 -6.09 0.28
N TYR A 158 8.35 -5.86 -0.05
CA TYR A 158 7.95 -5.18 -1.29
C TYR A 158 7.42 -3.80 -0.91
N ILE A 159 8.04 -2.75 -1.41
CA ILE A 159 7.78 -1.37 -1.01
C ILE A 159 7.37 -0.56 -2.22
N TRP A 160 6.20 0.06 -2.17
CA TRP A 160 5.71 0.96 -3.20
C TRP A 160 5.06 2.18 -2.53
N GLY A 161 5.68 3.33 -2.70
CA GLY A 161 5.18 4.61 -2.20
C GLY A 161 3.89 5.07 -2.88
N ASN A 162 3.62 4.57 -4.09
CA ASN A 162 2.54 5.05 -4.95
C ASN A 162 2.77 6.53 -5.30
N LYS A 163 1.80 7.44 -5.17
CA LYS A 163 2.06 8.85 -5.50
C LYS A 163 2.50 9.63 -4.28
N GLY A 164 3.35 10.62 -4.48
CA GLY A 164 3.86 11.48 -3.42
C GLY A 164 5.37 11.60 -3.49
N ASP A 165 5.93 12.42 -2.62
CA ASP A 165 7.38 12.39 -2.40
C ASP A 165 7.65 11.50 -1.18
N ASP A 166 7.96 10.22 -1.42
CA ASP A 166 8.03 9.22 -0.36
C ASP A 166 9.43 9.02 0.23
N THR A 167 9.48 8.56 1.48
CA THR A 167 10.72 8.08 2.11
C THR A 167 10.59 6.59 2.39
N LEU A 168 11.31 5.79 1.63
CA LEU A 168 11.23 4.34 1.62
C LEU A 168 12.51 3.75 2.20
N LYS A 169 12.40 2.95 3.27
CA LYS A 169 13.55 2.27 3.88
C LYS A 169 13.26 0.79 3.93
N GLY A 170 14.13 -0.04 3.36
CA GLY A 170 13.94 -1.50 3.26
C GLY A 170 14.27 -2.20 4.56
N GLY A 171 15.40 -1.86 5.16
CA GLY A 171 15.79 -2.38 6.46
C GLY A 171 16.82 -3.49 6.29
N TYR A 172 16.48 -4.73 6.65
CA TYR A 172 17.31 -5.89 6.33
C TYR A 172 16.48 -6.86 5.49
N GLY A 173 17.16 -7.65 4.66
CA GLY A 173 16.50 -8.53 3.72
C GLY A 173 16.89 -8.14 2.30
N SER A 174 16.34 -8.85 1.32
CA SER A 174 16.42 -8.53 -0.09
C SER A 174 15.13 -7.83 -0.50
N ASP A 175 15.14 -6.51 -0.52
CA ASP A 175 13.94 -5.69 -0.65
C ASP A 175 13.67 -5.31 -2.10
N THR A 176 12.40 -5.23 -2.49
CA THR A 176 11.98 -4.82 -3.84
C THR A 176 11.16 -3.53 -3.78
N TYR A 177 11.68 -2.48 -4.41
CA TYR A 177 11.02 -1.20 -4.56
C TYR A 177 10.34 -1.10 -5.92
N LEU A 178 9.09 -0.67 -5.96
CA LEU A 178 8.39 -0.35 -7.19
C LEU A 178 8.32 1.17 -7.36
N PHE A 179 8.58 1.63 -8.59
CA PHE A 179 8.40 3.02 -8.98
C PHE A 179 7.80 3.10 -10.39
N ASN A 180 6.68 3.81 -10.55
CA ASN A 180 6.05 4.10 -11.83
C ASN A 180 6.23 5.57 -12.22
N MET A 181 6.02 5.90 -13.50
CA MET A 181 5.99 7.30 -13.94
C MET A 181 4.83 8.04 -13.28
N GLY A 182 5.08 9.21 -12.70
CA GLY A 182 4.08 10.00 -11.99
C GLY A 182 3.94 9.68 -10.50
N ASP A 183 4.73 8.74 -9.97
CA ASP A 183 4.77 8.42 -8.54
C ASP A 183 5.36 9.59 -7.73
N GLY A 184 6.21 10.44 -8.31
CA GLY A 184 6.77 11.62 -7.62
C GLY A 184 8.25 11.43 -7.29
N LYS A 185 8.72 12.02 -6.19
CA LYS A 185 10.16 12.05 -5.84
C LYS A 185 10.49 11.24 -4.61
N ASP A 186 10.77 9.97 -4.85
CA ASP A 186 11.07 9.04 -3.77
C ASP A 186 12.53 9.09 -3.32
N TYR A 187 12.70 8.95 -2.01
CA TYR A 187 13.97 8.73 -1.37
C TYR A 187 14.05 7.32 -0.81
N ILE A 188 14.83 6.46 -1.48
CA ILE A 188 15.13 5.11 -1.01
C ILE A 188 16.41 5.11 -0.18
N SER A 189 16.35 4.50 1.00
CA SER A 189 17.50 4.34 1.89
C SER A 189 17.58 2.91 2.41
N GLU A 190 18.61 2.19 1.96
CA GLU A 190 18.89 0.84 2.43
C GLU A 190 19.70 0.78 3.73
N GLY A 191 19.46 -0.29 4.49
CA GLY A 191 20.18 -0.64 5.73
C GLY A 191 21.48 -1.38 5.46
N SER A 192 22.18 -1.82 6.52
CA SER A 192 23.39 -2.64 6.33
C SER A 192 23.00 -4.05 5.88
N SER A 193 23.15 -4.32 4.58
CA SER A 193 22.98 -5.65 3.98
C SER A 193 23.90 -6.68 4.65
N ASN A 194 23.37 -7.85 5.02
CA ASN A 194 24.21 -9.02 5.26
C ASN A 194 24.86 -9.45 3.94
N ALA A 195 25.96 -10.20 4.00
CA ALA A 195 26.60 -10.71 2.79
C ALA A 195 25.68 -11.75 2.10
N GLY A 196 24.89 -11.29 1.14
CA GLY A 196 23.93 -12.11 0.40
C GLY A 196 22.59 -11.43 0.11
N ASP A 197 22.29 -10.33 0.79
CA ASP A 197 21.07 -9.56 0.55
C ASP A 197 21.18 -8.81 -0.80
N ILE A 198 20.12 -8.87 -1.61
CA ILE A 198 20.06 -8.24 -2.94
C ILE A 198 18.78 -7.40 -3.04
N ASP A 199 18.94 -6.09 -2.94
CA ASP A 199 17.84 -5.15 -3.13
C ASP A 199 17.61 -4.86 -4.62
N THR A 200 16.35 -4.66 -4.99
CA THR A 200 15.90 -4.44 -6.36
C THR A 200 15.04 -3.20 -6.44
N LEU A 201 15.43 -2.23 -7.27
CA LEU A 201 14.51 -1.20 -7.75
C LEU A 201 13.94 -1.64 -9.09
N ARG A 202 12.62 -1.76 -9.15
CA ARG A 202 11.85 -2.15 -10.32
C ARG A 202 11.10 -0.94 -10.87
N PHE A 203 11.39 -0.59 -12.12
CA PHE A 203 10.60 0.41 -12.84
C PHE A 203 9.37 -0.25 -13.46
N GLY A 204 8.22 0.37 -13.24
CA GLY A 204 6.94 -0.11 -13.70
C GLY A 204 6.38 0.69 -14.87
N GLU A 205 5.08 0.98 -14.82
CA GLU A 205 4.34 1.58 -15.93
C GLU A 205 4.89 2.97 -16.30
N GLY A 206 4.93 3.26 -17.60
CA GLY A 206 5.34 4.56 -18.12
C GLY A 206 6.84 4.84 -18.12
N ILE A 207 7.68 3.89 -17.69
CA ILE A 207 9.13 4.03 -17.69
C ILE A 207 9.76 3.04 -18.65
N ASN A 208 10.34 3.53 -19.74
CA ASN A 208 11.16 2.70 -20.62
C ASN A 208 12.63 2.75 -20.19
N PRO A 209 13.39 1.66 -20.38
CA PRO A 209 14.82 1.63 -20.03
C PRO A 209 15.63 2.76 -20.69
N GLU A 210 15.28 3.18 -21.91
CA GLU A 210 15.95 4.26 -22.64
C GLU A 210 15.70 5.67 -22.08
N ASP A 211 14.71 5.82 -21.20
CA ASP A 211 14.35 7.08 -20.56
C ASP A 211 15.03 7.25 -19.20
N VAL A 212 15.60 6.16 -18.65
CA VAL A 212 16.30 6.16 -17.36
C VAL A 212 17.66 6.83 -17.46
N ILE A 213 17.88 7.84 -16.62
CA ILE A 213 19.13 8.59 -16.53
C ILE A 213 19.70 8.41 -15.12
N LEU A 214 20.93 7.89 -15.06
CA LEU A 214 21.66 7.63 -13.82
C LEU A 214 22.71 8.69 -13.56
N GLN A 215 22.68 9.30 -12.37
CA GLN A 215 23.66 10.29 -11.94
C GLN A 215 24.15 9.98 -10.52
N ARG A 216 25.47 9.87 -10.33
CA ARG A 216 26.06 9.89 -8.99
C ARG A 216 26.17 11.32 -8.49
N LYS A 217 25.63 11.60 -7.29
CA LYS A 217 25.74 12.90 -6.62
C LYS A 217 26.43 12.74 -5.27
N ILE A 218 27.58 13.40 -5.14
CA ILE A 218 28.32 13.47 -3.88
C ILE A 218 27.99 14.81 -3.21
N THR A 219 27.41 14.75 -2.03
CA THR A 219 27.21 15.90 -1.14
C THR A 219 28.33 15.91 -0.09
N THR A 220 28.96 17.06 0.15
CA THR A 220 30.05 17.22 1.12
C THR A 220 29.63 18.09 2.31
N GLY A 221 30.41 18.05 3.40
CA GLY A 221 30.13 18.82 4.62
C GLY A 221 29.39 18.01 5.70
N LEU A 222 28.67 18.70 6.60
CA LEU A 222 28.01 18.07 7.76
C LEU A 222 26.88 17.09 7.40
N LYS A 223 26.36 17.14 6.17
CA LYS A 223 25.40 16.20 5.61
C LYS A 223 26.01 15.46 4.42
N ALA A 224 27.26 15.01 4.57
CA ALA A 224 27.94 14.29 3.51
C ALA A 224 27.15 13.04 3.12
N ALA A 225 26.96 12.83 1.82
CA ALA A 225 26.24 11.70 1.26
C ALA A 225 26.80 11.36 -0.12
N ASP A 226 26.71 10.10 -0.48
CA ASP A 226 27.03 9.60 -1.83
C ASP A 226 25.79 8.88 -2.33
N SER A 227 25.13 9.46 -3.32
CA SER A 227 23.80 9.03 -3.75
C SER A 227 23.81 8.71 -5.23
N LEU A 228 23.08 7.66 -5.60
CA LEU A 228 22.59 7.48 -6.96
C LEU A 228 21.28 8.25 -7.08
N ILE A 229 21.22 9.16 -8.04
CA ILE A 229 20.00 9.83 -8.47
C ILE A 229 19.58 9.20 -9.78
N ILE A 230 18.32 8.79 -9.83
CA ILE A 230 17.68 8.27 -11.02
C ILE A 230 16.63 9.29 -11.42
N THR A 231 16.64 9.69 -12.68
CA THR A 231 15.67 10.62 -13.27
C THR A 231 15.21 10.06 -14.60
N PHE A 232 14.07 10.54 -15.08
CA PHE A 232 13.49 10.06 -16.34
C PHE A 232 13.41 11.20 -17.37
N ARG A 233 13.70 10.87 -18.63
CA ARG A 233 13.64 11.84 -19.74
C ARG A 233 12.26 12.49 -19.79
N ASP A 234 12.25 13.82 -19.95
CA ASP A 234 11.03 14.63 -20.06
C ASP A 234 10.06 14.51 -18.87
N SER A 235 10.54 13.99 -17.73
CA SER A 235 9.80 13.94 -16.47
C SER A 235 10.33 14.96 -15.48
N THR A 236 9.45 15.37 -14.55
CA THR A 236 9.81 16.15 -13.36
C THR A 236 10.08 15.30 -12.14
N ASP A 237 9.81 14.01 -12.23
CA ASP A 237 10.07 12.99 -11.22
C ASP A 237 11.58 12.70 -11.12
#